data_AF-A0A969BKQ6-F1
#
_entry.id   AF-A0A969BKQ6-F1
#
_cell.length_a   1.000
_cell.length_b   1.000
_cell.length_c   1.000
_cell.angle_alpha   90.00
_cell.angle_beta   90.00
_cell.angle_gamma   90.00
#
_symmetry.space_group_name_H-M   'P 1'
#
loop_
_entity.id
_entity.type
_entity.pdbx_description
1 polymer ?
#
loop_
_entity_poly.entity_id
_entity_poly.type
_entity_poly.pdbx_seq_one_letter_code
_entity_poly.pdbx_strand_id
1 'polypeptide(L)'
;MTFLRFIVITAGIALGATGLYFGYAPQELPTAPAHPKQKGVCWVGSRQQVTQAHLLSLRDNGVTWISQTPFGWQRDAMVPDIRFQTGSDRIMWGESFEGLAATTIAASSLGIHTMLKPHLWVHDTWAGAVEMQNEEDWKKWFESYERFILTYARFADSLHIEVLCIGTELEKTSRRAEWIPLIAKIRQHYHGKITYAANFSEFEHVTFWPYLDYIGIQGYFPLTDERKPSLEELMDGWRKPIARVEKSKGNIRKR
;
A
#
# COMPACT_ATOMS: atom_id res chain seq x y z
N MET A 1 39.68 36.61 12.40
CA MET A 1 38.51 35.92 11.84
C MET A 1 37.31 36.24 12.72
N THR A 2 36.65 37.33 12.38
CA THR A 2 35.65 37.98 13.22
C THR A 2 34.28 37.63 12.69
N PHE A 3 33.47 36.97 13.52
CA PHE A 3 32.06 36.68 13.25
C PHE A 3 31.28 38.00 13.21
N LEU A 4 30.58 38.28 12.09
CA LEU A 4 29.63 39.38 11.99
C LEU A 4 28.22 38.80 12.13
N ARG A 5 27.59 39.04 13.29
CA ARG A 5 26.16 38.84 13.52
C ARG A 5 25.41 40.05 12.96
N PHE A 6 24.47 39.84 12.05
CA PHE A 6 23.48 40.87 11.69
C PHE A 6 22.19 40.62 12.47
N ILE A 7 21.86 41.59 13.31
CA ILE A 7 20.53 41.82 13.87
C ILE A 7 19.85 42.80 12.92
N VAL A 8 18.72 42.43 12.34
CA VAL A 8 17.84 43.35 11.62
C VAL A 8 16.60 43.55 12.48
N ILE A 9 16.46 44.75 13.02
CA ILE A 9 15.23 45.29 13.60
C ILE A 9 14.61 46.17 12.51
N THR A 10 13.38 45.87 12.10
CA THR A 10 12.57 46.80 11.31
C THR A 10 11.28 47.11 12.06
N ALA A 11 11.18 48.39 12.41
CA ALA A 11 10.03 49.04 13.02
C ALA A 11 8.86 49.13 12.03
N GLY A 12 7.65 49.02 12.57
CA GLY A 12 6.40 49.08 11.83
C GLY A 12 6.07 50.47 11.30
N ILE A 13 5.38 50.47 10.15
CA ILE A 13 4.58 51.60 9.68
C ILE A 13 3.18 51.03 9.40
N ALA A 14 2.20 51.56 10.12
CA ALA A 14 0.79 51.32 9.89
C ALA A 14 0.29 52.22 8.76
N LEU A 15 -0.39 51.63 7.77
CA LEU A 15 -1.20 52.34 6.79
C LEU A 15 -2.48 51.54 6.61
N GLY A 16 -3.58 52.13 7.07
CA GLY A 16 -4.93 51.61 6.87
C GLY A 16 -5.39 51.85 5.44
N ALA A 17 -5.88 50.80 4.81
CA ALA A 17 -6.73 50.88 3.64
C ALA A 17 -7.80 49.80 3.76
N THR A 18 -9.04 50.25 3.89
CA THR A 18 -10.27 49.47 3.85
C THR A 18 -10.39 48.75 2.51
N GLY A 19 -10.33 47.43 2.52
CA GLY A 19 -10.64 46.55 1.39
C GLY A 19 -11.45 45.36 1.88
N LEU A 20 -12.67 45.24 1.37
CA LEU A 20 -13.59 44.13 1.59
C LEU A 20 -12.93 42.82 1.15
N TYR A 21 -12.43 42.03 2.11
CA TYR A 21 -12.06 40.64 1.86
C TYR A 21 -13.30 39.77 2.03
N PHE A 22 -13.75 39.19 0.92
CA PHE A 22 -14.68 38.07 0.92
C PHE A 22 -14.05 36.93 1.72
N GLY A 23 -14.64 36.63 2.88
CA GLY A 23 -14.23 35.51 3.72
C GLY A 23 -14.54 34.19 3.02
N TYR A 24 -13.53 33.56 2.43
CA TYR A 24 -13.58 32.14 2.14
C TYR A 24 -13.35 31.40 3.45
N ALA A 25 -14.45 31.01 4.11
CA ALA A 25 -14.36 30.07 5.21
C ALA A 25 -13.84 28.74 4.63
N PRO A 26 -12.75 28.15 5.15
CA PRO A 26 -12.34 26.82 4.74
C PRO A 26 -13.48 25.85 5.05
N GLN A 27 -14.03 25.24 4.00
CA GLN A 27 -15.03 24.19 4.15
C GLN A 27 -14.34 23.00 4.83
N GLU A 28 -14.65 22.77 6.10
CA GLU A 28 -14.13 21.61 6.84
C GLU A 28 -14.53 20.35 6.07
N LEU A 29 -13.53 19.67 5.50
CA LEU A 29 -13.72 18.35 4.92
C LEU A 29 -14.23 17.42 6.04
N PRO A 30 -15.27 16.61 5.79
CA PRO A 30 -15.85 15.76 6.82
C PRO A 30 -14.77 14.87 7.43
N THR A 31 -14.45 15.14 8.70
CA THR A 31 -13.47 14.37 9.46
C THR A 31 -14.09 13.01 9.78
N ALA A 32 -13.71 11.99 9.01
CA ALA A 32 -13.93 10.61 9.41
C ALA A 32 -13.32 10.37 10.81
N PRO A 33 -13.95 9.54 11.67
CA PRO A 33 -13.46 9.31 13.03
C PRO A 33 -12.00 8.84 13.01
N ALA A 34 -11.16 9.55 13.78
CA ALA A 34 -9.71 9.40 13.78
C ALA A 34 -9.29 8.08 14.45
N HIS A 35 -9.32 6.99 13.69
CA HIS A 35 -8.28 5.98 13.86
C HIS A 35 -6.93 6.69 13.61
N PRO A 36 -5.91 6.51 14.46
CA PRO A 36 -4.62 7.16 14.24
C PRO A 36 -4.11 6.79 12.84
N LYS A 37 -3.87 7.79 12.00
CA LYS A 37 -3.44 7.62 10.60
C LYS A 37 -2.17 6.77 10.56
N GLN A 38 -2.20 5.66 9.82
CA GLN A 38 -1.02 4.85 9.57
C GLN A 38 -0.06 5.62 8.65
N LYS A 39 1.05 6.10 9.21
CA LYS A 39 2.09 6.83 8.45
C LYS A 39 3.10 5.81 7.94
N GLY A 40 2.85 5.26 6.76
CA GLY A 40 3.61 4.17 6.17
C GLY A 40 4.59 4.60 5.08
N VAL A 41 5.66 3.82 4.91
CA VAL A 41 6.56 3.88 3.75
C VAL A 41 6.69 2.50 3.11
N CYS A 42 6.94 2.48 1.79
CA CYS A 42 7.31 1.23 1.12
C CYS A 42 8.76 0.88 1.45
N TRP A 43 8.98 -0.30 2.01
CA TRP A 43 10.31 -0.81 2.35
C TRP A 43 10.71 -1.90 1.35
N VAL A 44 11.59 -1.55 0.42
CA VAL A 44 12.13 -2.48 -0.57
C VAL A 44 13.34 -3.19 0.04
N GLY A 45 13.32 -4.52 0.01
CA GLY A 45 14.40 -5.35 0.54
C GLY A 45 15.74 -5.06 -0.14
N SER A 46 16.81 -4.98 0.64
CA SER A 46 18.17 -4.79 0.13
C SER A 46 18.95 -6.11 0.14
N ARG A 47 20.11 -6.16 -0.52
CA ARG A 47 21.04 -7.31 -0.42
C ARG A 47 21.71 -7.41 0.95
N GLN A 48 21.74 -6.30 1.69
CA GLN A 48 22.40 -6.20 2.97
C GLN A 48 21.38 -6.30 4.10
N GLN A 49 21.87 -6.77 5.25
CA GLN A 49 21.09 -6.80 6.47
C GLN A 49 20.61 -5.40 6.84
N VAL A 50 19.36 -5.30 7.27
CA VAL A 50 18.81 -4.06 7.83
C VAL A 50 19.60 -3.68 9.09
N THR A 51 19.96 -2.40 9.20
CA THR A 51 20.60 -1.86 10.41
C THR A 51 19.61 -1.05 11.21
N GLN A 52 19.80 -0.97 12.52
CA GLN A 52 18.97 -0.13 13.39
C GLN A 52 19.01 1.34 12.95
N ALA A 53 20.17 1.82 12.45
CA ALA A 53 20.33 3.19 11.96
C ALA A 53 19.37 3.52 10.80
N HIS A 54 19.13 2.59 9.87
CA HIS A 54 18.18 2.83 8.79
C HIS A 54 16.74 3.02 9.29
N LEU A 55 16.33 2.25 10.30
CA LEU A 55 14.98 2.30 10.84
C LEU A 55 14.78 3.46 11.83
N LEU A 56 15.83 3.89 12.52
CA LEU A 56 15.78 5.09 13.37
C LEU A 56 15.43 6.34 12.56
N SER A 57 16.01 6.49 11.37
CA SER A 57 15.67 7.59 10.46
C SER A 57 14.17 7.61 10.10
N LEU A 58 13.55 6.44 9.89
CA LEU A 58 12.10 6.36 9.64
C LEU A 58 11.30 6.89 10.84
N ARG A 59 11.62 6.42 12.04
CA ARG A 59 10.94 6.84 13.28
C ARG A 59 11.10 8.34 13.51
N ASP A 60 12.29 8.89 13.30
CA ASP A 60 12.58 10.31 13.51
C ASP A 60 11.85 11.20 12.49
N ASN A 61 11.47 10.65 11.32
CA ASN A 61 10.56 11.27 10.34
C ASN A 61 9.08 10.97 10.60
N GLY A 62 8.73 10.40 11.76
CA GLY A 62 7.36 10.14 12.17
C GLY A 62 6.69 8.97 11.46
N VAL A 63 7.45 8.10 10.77
CA VAL A 63 6.94 6.85 10.20
C VAL A 63 6.56 5.89 11.32
N THR A 64 5.42 5.22 11.14
CA THR A 64 4.83 4.28 12.11
C THR A 64 4.56 2.91 11.49
N TRP A 65 4.69 2.80 10.16
CA TRP A 65 4.43 1.58 9.41
C TRP A 65 5.46 1.39 8.29
N ILE A 66 5.81 0.15 7.98
CA ILE A 66 6.54 -0.24 6.77
C ILE A 66 5.75 -1.28 5.99
N SER A 67 5.80 -1.23 4.66
CA SER A 67 5.33 -2.33 3.82
C SER A 67 6.50 -3.09 3.22
N GLN A 68 6.65 -4.37 3.55
CA GLN A 68 7.70 -5.23 3.00
C GLN A 68 7.16 -6.03 1.81
N THR A 69 7.88 -6.00 0.68
CA THR A 69 7.35 -6.45 -0.61
C THR A 69 8.22 -7.56 -1.22
N PRO A 70 8.04 -8.84 -0.83
CA PRO A 70 8.66 -9.95 -1.52
C PRO A 70 7.94 -10.24 -2.85
N PHE A 71 8.64 -10.82 -3.83
CA PHE A 71 8.08 -11.08 -5.16
C PHE A 71 7.91 -12.56 -5.48
N GLY A 72 6.78 -12.90 -6.10
CA GLY A 72 6.60 -14.06 -6.96
C GLY A 72 6.75 -13.66 -8.42
N TRP A 73 7.19 -14.57 -9.28
CA TRP A 73 7.54 -14.33 -10.67
C TRP A 73 6.68 -15.18 -11.59
N GLN A 74 6.08 -14.53 -12.58
CA GLN A 74 5.31 -15.15 -13.64
C GLN A 74 5.96 -14.80 -14.99
N ARG A 75 6.17 -15.83 -15.82
CA ARG A 75 6.90 -15.66 -17.09
C ARG A 75 6.12 -14.84 -18.12
N ASP A 76 4.79 -14.89 -18.09
CA ASP A 76 3.92 -14.23 -19.07
C ASP A 76 2.52 -14.07 -18.47
N ALA A 77 1.78 -13.02 -18.82
CA ALA A 77 0.43 -12.75 -18.31
C ALA A 77 -0.59 -13.87 -18.56
N MET A 78 -0.37 -14.73 -19.56
CA MET A 78 -1.24 -15.84 -19.94
C MET A 78 -0.71 -17.21 -19.46
N VAL A 79 0.41 -17.25 -18.73
CA VAL A 79 0.99 -18.49 -18.20
C VAL A 79 0.59 -18.67 -16.73
N PRO A 80 0.01 -19.83 -16.34
CA PRO A 80 -0.54 -20.03 -14.99
C PRO A 80 0.52 -20.27 -13.89
N ASP A 81 1.77 -20.53 -14.26
CA ASP A 81 2.83 -20.85 -13.30
C ASP A 81 3.39 -19.61 -12.60
N ILE A 82 3.38 -19.60 -11.27
CA ILE A 82 3.98 -18.57 -10.42
C ILE A 82 5.10 -19.23 -9.64
N ARG A 83 6.31 -18.71 -9.82
CA ARG A 83 7.52 -19.18 -9.14
C ARG A 83 7.89 -18.22 -8.04
N PHE A 84 8.33 -18.71 -6.90
CA PHE A 84 8.80 -17.87 -5.82
C PHE A 84 9.86 -18.62 -5.02
N GLN A 85 10.71 -17.87 -4.32
CA GLN A 85 11.69 -18.40 -3.40
C GLN A 85 11.57 -17.66 -2.08
N THR A 86 11.70 -18.40 -0.97
CA THR A 86 11.62 -17.85 0.38
C THR A 86 13.00 -17.68 1.02
N GLY A 87 14.06 -18.13 0.33
CA GLY A 87 15.45 -18.05 0.76
C GLY A 87 16.37 -18.67 -0.29
N SER A 88 17.43 -17.96 -0.66
CA SER A 88 18.58 -18.44 -1.45
C SER A 88 19.60 -17.31 -1.60
N ASP A 89 20.83 -17.64 -2.00
CA ASP A 89 21.84 -16.63 -2.38
C ASP A 89 21.50 -15.89 -3.69
N ARG A 90 20.42 -16.31 -4.38
CA ARG A 90 20.00 -15.76 -5.69
C ARG A 90 18.89 -14.73 -5.58
N ILE A 91 18.27 -14.57 -4.41
CA ILE A 91 17.28 -13.52 -4.16
C ILE A 91 17.89 -12.39 -3.35
N MET A 92 17.24 -11.23 -3.38
CA MET A 92 17.58 -10.13 -2.47
C MET A 92 17.39 -10.61 -1.04
N TRP A 93 18.40 -10.46 -0.18
CA TRP A 93 18.32 -10.90 1.21
C TRP A 93 17.06 -10.36 1.91
N GLY A 94 16.72 -9.08 1.70
CA GLY A 94 15.52 -8.46 2.28
C GLY A 94 14.18 -8.99 1.77
N GLU A 95 14.16 -9.81 0.71
CA GLU A 95 12.97 -10.53 0.24
C GLU A 95 12.90 -11.97 0.77
N SER A 96 14.01 -12.50 1.31
CA SER A 96 14.03 -13.80 1.97
C SER A 96 13.24 -13.76 3.28
N PHE A 97 12.80 -14.92 3.76
CA PHE A 97 12.15 -15.05 5.06
C PHE A 97 13.05 -14.57 6.20
N GLU A 98 14.36 -14.79 6.10
CA GLU A 98 15.33 -14.29 7.07
C GLU A 98 15.34 -12.76 7.08
N GLY A 99 15.44 -12.13 5.90
CA GLY A 99 15.49 -10.67 5.79
C GLY A 99 14.18 -9.99 6.17
N LEU A 100 13.04 -10.57 5.77
CA LEU A 100 11.71 -10.13 6.16
C LEU A 100 11.53 -10.23 7.68
N ALA A 101 11.97 -11.33 8.30
CA ALA A 101 11.87 -11.53 9.74
C ALA A 101 12.75 -10.52 10.50
N ALA A 102 14.02 -10.41 10.11
CA ALA A 102 14.97 -9.47 10.71
C ALA A 102 14.46 -8.03 10.63
N THR A 103 13.91 -7.62 9.49
CA THR A 103 13.33 -6.29 9.29
C THR A 103 12.07 -6.08 10.13
N THR A 104 11.18 -7.05 10.19
CA THR A 104 9.96 -6.99 11.02
C THR A 104 10.30 -6.83 12.50
N ILE A 105 11.22 -7.66 13.01
CA ILE A 105 11.64 -7.64 14.42
C ILE A 105 12.32 -6.31 14.76
N ALA A 106 13.24 -5.85 13.91
CA ALA A 106 13.94 -4.58 14.13
C ALA A 106 12.97 -3.39 14.09
N ALA A 107 12.03 -3.37 13.15
CA ALA A 107 11.00 -2.32 13.07
C ALA A 107 10.09 -2.32 14.30
N SER A 108 9.60 -3.50 14.72
CA SER A 108 8.76 -3.66 15.91
C SER A 108 9.44 -3.15 17.18
N SER A 109 10.75 -3.39 17.33
CA SER A 109 11.55 -2.88 18.46
C SER A 109 11.59 -1.35 18.58
N LEU A 110 11.27 -0.65 17.48
CA LEU A 110 11.20 0.81 17.40
C LEU A 110 9.75 1.34 17.38
N GLY A 111 8.76 0.48 17.60
CA GLY A 111 7.35 0.84 17.52
C GLY A 111 6.84 1.07 16.09
N ILE A 112 7.53 0.50 15.08
CA ILE A 112 7.12 0.56 13.68
C ILE A 112 6.42 -0.76 13.33
N HIS A 113 5.16 -0.67 12.91
CA HIS A 113 4.33 -1.80 12.50
C HIS A 113 4.66 -2.27 11.07
N THR A 114 4.30 -3.51 10.74
CA THR A 114 4.58 -4.10 9.43
C THR A 114 3.30 -4.49 8.69
N MET A 115 3.26 -4.14 7.39
CA MET A 115 2.41 -4.80 6.41
C MET A 115 3.27 -5.70 5.52
N LEU A 116 2.97 -6.99 5.45
CA LEU A 116 3.56 -7.86 4.43
C LEU A 116 2.74 -7.76 3.15
N LYS A 117 3.39 -7.46 2.03
CA LYS A 117 2.74 -7.21 0.75
C LYS A 117 3.40 -8.02 -0.38
N PRO A 118 3.16 -9.35 -0.47
CA PRO A 118 3.70 -10.16 -1.55
C PRO A 118 3.17 -9.69 -2.91
N HIS A 119 4.07 -9.44 -3.85
CA HIS A 119 3.76 -8.93 -5.19
C HIS A 119 4.00 -9.99 -6.26
N LEU A 120 3.32 -9.86 -7.40
CA LEU A 120 3.70 -10.57 -8.62
C LEU A 120 4.49 -9.66 -9.54
N TRP A 121 5.64 -10.15 -9.97
CA TRP A 121 6.37 -9.64 -11.11
C TRP A 121 5.99 -10.48 -12.33
N VAL A 122 5.41 -9.86 -13.34
CA VAL A 122 5.11 -10.52 -14.63
C VAL A 122 6.12 -10.00 -15.64
N HIS A 123 6.78 -10.90 -16.37
CA HIS A 123 7.80 -10.49 -17.34
C HIS A 123 7.17 -9.62 -18.44
N ASP A 124 7.84 -8.52 -18.77
CA ASP A 124 7.50 -7.57 -19.84
C ASP A 124 6.07 -7.00 -19.81
N THR A 125 5.35 -7.12 -18.69
CA THR A 125 4.01 -6.54 -18.53
C THR A 125 3.64 -6.28 -17.09
N TRP A 126 2.60 -5.48 -16.90
CA TRP A 126 2.02 -5.19 -15.60
C TRP A 126 1.19 -6.37 -15.08
N ALA A 127 1.22 -6.61 -13.76
CA ALA A 127 0.50 -7.71 -13.12
C ALA A 127 -1.03 -7.65 -13.31
N GLY A 128 -1.59 -6.47 -13.55
CA GLY A 128 -3.01 -6.32 -13.87
C GLY A 128 -3.42 -6.91 -15.22
N ALA A 129 -2.46 -7.20 -16.10
CA ALA A 129 -2.71 -7.83 -17.39
C ALA A 129 -2.86 -9.36 -17.33
N VAL A 130 -2.69 -9.99 -16.15
CA VAL A 130 -2.81 -11.44 -15.98
C VAL A 130 -4.22 -11.91 -16.38
N GLU A 131 -4.31 -12.64 -17.48
CA GLU A 131 -5.57 -13.07 -18.09
C GLU A 131 -5.34 -14.45 -18.71
N MET A 132 -5.85 -15.51 -18.05
CA MET A 132 -5.69 -16.87 -18.55
C MET A 132 -6.61 -17.13 -19.74
N GLN A 133 -6.16 -18.00 -20.65
CA GLN A 133 -6.82 -18.25 -21.93
C GLN A 133 -8.13 -19.04 -21.80
N ASN A 134 -8.30 -19.80 -20.72
CA ASN A 134 -9.45 -20.66 -20.47
C ASN A 134 -9.59 -20.96 -18.96
N GLU A 135 -10.72 -21.56 -18.56
CA GLU A 135 -11.02 -21.88 -17.16
C GLU A 135 -10.07 -22.92 -16.54
N GLU A 136 -9.48 -23.81 -17.33
CA GLU A 136 -8.50 -24.79 -16.83
C GLU A 136 -7.21 -24.10 -16.41
N ASP A 137 -6.71 -23.17 -17.22
CA ASP A 137 -5.52 -22.39 -16.90
C ASP A 137 -5.78 -21.40 -15.77
N TRP A 138 -6.99 -20.85 -15.70
CA TRP A 138 -7.47 -20.09 -14.56
C TRP A 138 -7.44 -20.86 -13.25
N LYS A 139 -7.90 -22.12 -13.26
CA LYS A 139 -7.77 -23.02 -12.11
C LYS A 139 -6.31 -23.25 -11.73
N LYS A 140 -5.44 -23.55 -12.70
CA LYS A 140 -3.99 -23.73 -12.47
C LYS A 140 -3.34 -22.48 -11.89
N TRP A 141 -3.72 -21.30 -12.38
CA TRP A 141 -3.20 -20.02 -11.90
C TRP A 141 -3.60 -19.77 -10.45
N PHE A 142 -4.89 -19.96 -10.09
CA PHE A 142 -5.33 -19.81 -8.70
C PHE A 142 -4.72 -20.85 -7.76
N GLU A 143 -4.49 -22.08 -8.22
CA GLU A 143 -3.73 -23.08 -7.45
C GLU A 143 -2.28 -22.65 -7.21
N SER A 144 -1.64 -22.04 -8.20
CA SER A 144 -0.28 -21.52 -8.10
C SER A 144 -0.20 -20.29 -7.18
N TYR A 145 -1.15 -19.36 -7.35
CA TYR A 145 -1.29 -18.18 -6.53
C TYR A 145 -1.61 -18.53 -5.07
N GLU A 146 -2.45 -19.55 -4.84
CA GLU A 146 -2.76 -20.07 -3.50
C GLU A 146 -1.49 -20.56 -2.79
N ARG A 147 -0.66 -21.37 -3.46
CA ARG A 147 0.63 -21.82 -2.88
C ARG A 147 1.53 -20.64 -2.52
N PHE A 148 1.61 -19.66 -3.41
CA PHE A 148 2.38 -18.43 -3.19
C PHE A 148 1.86 -17.66 -1.97
N ILE A 149 0.59 -17.25 -1.97
CA ILE A 149 0.07 -16.36 -0.94
C ILE A 149 -0.09 -17.05 0.41
N LEU A 150 -0.45 -18.34 0.46
CA LEU A 150 -0.55 -19.08 1.73
C LEU A 150 0.82 -19.32 2.37
N THR A 151 1.89 -19.36 1.57
CA THR A 151 3.26 -19.44 2.11
C THR A 151 3.60 -18.16 2.88
N TYR A 152 3.28 -16.99 2.33
CA TYR A 152 3.46 -15.71 3.03
C TYR A 152 2.44 -15.48 4.14
N ALA A 153 1.22 -16.00 4.04
CA ALA A 153 0.21 -15.91 5.10
C ALA A 153 0.68 -16.63 6.37
N ARG A 154 1.18 -17.87 6.24
CA ARG A 154 1.77 -18.62 7.38
C ARG A 154 2.99 -17.93 7.96
N PHE A 155 3.85 -17.38 7.11
CA PHE A 155 5.01 -16.60 7.56
C PHE A 155 4.58 -15.36 8.35
N ALA A 156 3.63 -14.57 7.82
CA ALA A 156 3.08 -13.40 8.50
C ALA A 156 2.45 -13.75 9.85
N ASP A 157 1.73 -14.87 9.93
CA ASP A 157 1.12 -15.34 11.17
C ASP A 157 2.17 -15.71 12.23
N SER A 158 3.23 -16.43 11.82
CA SER A 158 4.31 -16.86 12.72
C SER A 158 5.10 -15.71 13.36
N LEU A 159 5.08 -14.53 12.73
CA LEU A 159 5.73 -13.31 13.22
C LEU A 159 4.73 -12.27 13.75
N HIS A 160 3.45 -12.61 13.78
CA HIS A 160 2.37 -11.69 14.18
C HIS A 160 2.38 -10.36 13.38
N ILE A 161 2.72 -10.41 12.10
CA ILE A 161 2.68 -9.24 11.22
C ILE A 161 1.24 -8.70 11.15
N GLU A 162 1.08 -7.40 11.33
CA GLU A 162 -0.21 -6.78 11.61
C GLU A 162 -1.17 -6.78 10.43
N VAL A 163 -0.64 -6.60 9.21
CA VAL A 163 -1.43 -6.60 7.97
C VAL A 163 -0.79 -7.47 6.89
N LEU A 164 -1.60 -8.29 6.21
CA LEU A 164 -1.25 -8.98 4.98
C LEU A 164 -2.02 -8.39 3.80
N CYS A 165 -1.31 -7.88 2.81
CA CYS A 165 -1.90 -7.50 1.53
C CYS A 165 -1.90 -8.72 0.60
N ILE A 166 -3.08 -9.25 0.30
CA ILE A 166 -3.26 -10.56 -0.37
C ILE A 166 -3.14 -10.50 -1.88
N GLY A 167 -2.93 -9.32 -2.44
CA GLY A 167 -2.77 -9.07 -3.86
C GLY A 167 -2.65 -7.58 -4.15
N THR A 168 -1.97 -7.23 -5.23
CA THR A 168 -1.76 -5.85 -5.66
C THR A 168 -2.02 -5.76 -7.15
N GLU A 169 -2.98 -4.92 -7.52
CA GLU A 169 -3.26 -4.54 -8.91
C GLU A 169 -3.51 -5.72 -9.87
N LEU A 170 -4.09 -6.81 -9.38
CA LEU A 170 -4.45 -7.98 -10.19
C LEU A 170 -5.80 -7.77 -10.90
N GLU A 171 -5.90 -6.66 -11.65
CA GLU A 171 -7.14 -6.07 -12.18
C GLU A 171 -8.03 -7.09 -12.89
N LYS A 172 -7.50 -7.84 -13.85
CA LYS A 172 -8.25 -8.85 -14.62
C LYS A 172 -8.75 -10.03 -13.78
N THR A 173 -8.16 -10.25 -12.61
CA THR A 173 -8.57 -11.29 -11.66
C THR A 173 -9.63 -10.82 -10.66
N SER A 174 -9.79 -9.51 -10.48
CA SER A 174 -10.50 -8.88 -9.35
C SER A 174 -12.00 -9.23 -9.23
N ARG A 175 -12.59 -9.75 -10.30
CA ARG A 175 -14.00 -10.18 -10.36
C ARG A 175 -14.20 -11.69 -10.25
N ARG A 176 -13.12 -12.47 -10.26
CA ARG A 176 -13.15 -13.93 -10.28
C ARG A 176 -13.63 -14.49 -8.94
N ALA A 177 -14.51 -15.49 -8.97
CA ALA A 177 -15.16 -16.02 -7.77
C ALA A 177 -14.19 -16.78 -6.86
N GLU A 178 -13.07 -17.26 -7.40
CA GLU A 178 -12.02 -18.02 -6.74
C GLU A 178 -11.30 -17.26 -5.62
N TRP A 179 -11.38 -15.92 -5.63
CA TRP A 179 -10.86 -15.11 -4.53
C TRP A 179 -11.56 -15.41 -3.20
N ILE A 180 -12.87 -15.68 -3.20
CA ILE A 180 -13.62 -15.93 -1.96
C ILE A 180 -13.12 -17.19 -1.21
N PRO A 181 -13.06 -18.38 -1.83
CA PRO A 181 -12.49 -19.55 -1.15
C PRO A 181 -11.01 -19.38 -0.82
N LEU A 182 -10.22 -18.67 -1.65
CA LEU A 182 -8.83 -18.37 -1.33
C LEU A 182 -8.70 -17.50 -0.06
N ILE A 183 -9.50 -16.44 0.06
CA ILE A 183 -9.53 -15.58 1.26
C ILE A 183 -9.92 -16.40 2.49
N ALA A 184 -10.88 -17.32 2.36
CA ALA A 184 -11.26 -18.21 3.45
C ALA A 184 -10.07 -19.10 3.91
N LYS A 185 -9.29 -19.65 2.98
CA LYS A 185 -8.06 -20.40 3.29
C LYS A 185 -6.98 -19.52 3.91
N ILE A 186 -6.79 -18.29 3.43
CA ILE A 186 -5.84 -17.33 4.04
C ILE A 186 -6.21 -17.11 5.51
N ARG A 187 -7.49 -16.90 5.81
CA ARG A 187 -7.99 -16.71 7.19
C ARG A 187 -7.82 -17.92 8.10
N GLN A 188 -7.67 -19.14 7.56
CA GLN A 188 -7.36 -20.33 8.35
C GLN A 188 -5.89 -20.38 8.79
N HIS A 189 -5.01 -19.66 8.09
CA HIS A 189 -3.56 -19.68 8.31
C HIS A 189 -2.99 -18.34 8.79
N TYR A 190 -3.77 -17.27 8.76
CA TYR A 190 -3.36 -15.93 9.16
C TYR A 190 -4.48 -15.21 9.91
N HIS A 191 -4.19 -14.81 11.14
CA HIS A 191 -5.15 -14.26 12.09
C HIS A 191 -5.11 -12.72 12.20
N GLY A 192 -4.17 -12.08 11.50
CA GLY A 192 -4.09 -10.62 11.42
C GLY A 192 -5.09 -10.01 10.42
N LYS A 193 -4.88 -8.73 10.09
CA LYS A 193 -5.76 -7.99 9.19
C LYS A 193 -5.38 -8.20 7.73
N ILE A 194 -6.35 -8.39 6.85
CA ILE A 194 -6.09 -8.56 5.41
C ILE A 194 -6.62 -7.40 4.59
N THR A 195 -5.88 -7.07 3.53
CA THR A 195 -6.26 -6.07 2.53
C THR A 195 -5.92 -6.57 1.13
N TYR A 196 -6.44 -5.90 0.11
CA TYR A 196 -6.05 -6.05 -1.29
C TYR A 196 -5.79 -4.65 -1.84
N ALA A 197 -4.67 -4.44 -2.52
CA ALA A 197 -4.26 -3.15 -3.05
C ALA A 197 -4.72 -3.00 -4.50
N ALA A 198 -5.96 -2.55 -4.67
CA ALA A 198 -6.59 -2.40 -5.97
C ALA A 198 -5.96 -1.26 -6.80
N ASN A 199 -5.94 -1.37 -8.13
CA ASN A 199 -5.64 -0.21 -8.97
C ASN A 199 -6.77 0.85 -8.88
N PHE A 200 -6.45 2.13 -9.08
CA PHE A 200 -7.45 3.21 -9.08
C PHE A 200 -8.51 3.07 -10.20
N SER A 201 -8.21 2.30 -11.25
CA SER A 201 -9.13 1.95 -12.33
C SER A 201 -10.16 0.89 -11.93
N GLU A 202 -9.80 -0.04 -11.04
CA GLU A 202 -10.57 -1.28 -10.84
C GLU A 202 -11.28 -1.38 -9.50
N PHE A 203 -10.89 -0.59 -8.49
CA PHE A 203 -11.30 -0.82 -7.09
C PHE A 203 -12.82 -0.88 -6.84
N GLU A 204 -13.63 -0.24 -7.70
CA GLU A 204 -15.10 -0.28 -7.63
C GLU A 204 -15.68 -1.64 -8.06
N HIS A 205 -14.87 -2.50 -8.67
CA HIS A 205 -15.28 -3.75 -9.27
C HIS A 205 -14.81 -5.00 -8.52
N VAL A 206 -13.93 -4.85 -7.53
CA VAL A 206 -13.52 -5.95 -6.67
C VAL A 206 -14.75 -6.48 -5.91
N THR A 207 -15.07 -7.75 -6.14
CA THR A 207 -16.29 -8.38 -5.60
C THR A 207 -16.12 -8.93 -4.18
N PHE A 208 -14.87 -9.01 -3.71
CA PHE A 208 -14.52 -9.67 -2.46
C PHE A 208 -14.16 -8.72 -1.30
N TRP A 209 -14.38 -7.40 -1.45
CA TRP A 209 -14.27 -6.45 -0.33
C TRP A 209 -15.00 -6.86 0.96
N PRO A 210 -16.20 -7.48 0.92
CA PRO A 210 -16.89 -7.91 2.13
C PRO A 210 -16.13 -8.92 3.01
N TYR A 211 -15.08 -9.56 2.47
CA TYR A 211 -14.30 -10.57 3.15
C TYR A 211 -12.96 -10.05 3.72
N LEU A 212 -12.59 -8.80 3.41
CA LEU A 212 -11.35 -8.15 3.85
C LEU A 212 -11.58 -7.21 5.05
N ASP A 213 -10.49 -6.79 5.71
CA ASP A 213 -10.56 -5.79 6.80
C ASP A 213 -10.40 -4.35 6.29
N TYR A 214 -9.68 -4.17 5.18
CA TYR A 214 -9.44 -2.87 4.56
C TYR A 214 -9.72 -2.92 3.05
N ILE A 215 -10.15 -1.78 2.51
CA ILE A 215 -10.06 -1.49 1.08
C ILE A 215 -8.70 -0.82 0.85
N GLY A 216 -7.82 -1.46 0.08
CA GLY A 216 -6.57 -0.87 -0.39
C GLY A 216 -6.72 -0.35 -1.81
N ILE A 217 -6.24 0.88 -2.07
CA ILE A 217 -6.27 1.48 -3.41
C ILE A 217 -4.93 2.14 -3.71
N GLN A 218 -4.38 1.83 -4.87
CA GLN A 218 -3.20 2.43 -5.45
C GLN A 218 -3.63 3.72 -6.16
N GLY A 219 -3.65 4.81 -5.38
CA GLY A 219 -4.35 6.06 -5.71
C GLY A 219 -3.69 6.95 -6.77
N TYR A 220 -3.31 6.40 -7.93
CA TYR A 220 -2.75 7.16 -9.06
C TYR A 220 -3.84 7.85 -9.90
N PHE A 221 -4.82 8.49 -9.25
CA PHE A 221 -5.90 9.19 -9.95
C PHE A 221 -5.34 10.40 -10.72
N PRO A 222 -5.72 10.59 -12.00
CA PRO A 222 -5.43 11.84 -12.70
C PRO A 222 -6.27 12.95 -12.07
N LEU A 223 -5.59 13.95 -11.49
CA LEU A 223 -6.25 15.06 -10.79
C LEU A 223 -6.48 16.27 -11.68
N THR A 224 -5.56 16.50 -12.63
CA THR A 224 -5.55 17.63 -13.57
C THR A 224 -4.63 17.31 -14.75
N ASP A 225 -4.90 17.95 -15.88
CA ASP A 225 -4.05 17.94 -17.09
C ASP A 225 -3.03 19.09 -17.09
N GLU A 226 -3.10 20.02 -16.12
CA GLU A 226 -2.19 21.14 -15.99
C GLU A 226 -0.79 20.71 -15.55
N ARG A 227 0.25 21.27 -16.16
CA ARG A 227 1.66 20.92 -15.86
C ARG A 227 2.16 21.52 -14.55
N LYS A 228 1.57 22.61 -14.08
CA LYS A 228 1.92 23.34 -12.86
C LYS A 228 0.64 23.73 -12.11
N PRO A 229 -0.14 22.75 -11.65
CA PRO A 229 -1.42 23.03 -11.02
C PRO A 229 -1.22 23.74 -9.69
N SER A 230 -2.21 24.54 -9.29
CA SER A 230 -2.23 25.13 -7.96
C SER A 230 -2.57 24.07 -6.90
N LEU A 231 -2.29 24.36 -5.62
CA LEU A 231 -2.72 23.49 -4.52
C LEU A 231 -4.25 23.33 -4.50
N GLU A 232 -4.99 24.41 -4.75
CA GLU A 232 -6.46 24.42 -4.81
C GLU A 232 -6.97 23.49 -5.93
N GLU A 233 -6.35 23.56 -7.10
CA GLU A 233 -6.70 22.70 -8.23
C GLU A 233 -6.44 21.22 -7.94
N LEU A 234 -5.32 20.89 -7.28
CA LEU A 234 -5.05 19.52 -6.83
C LEU A 234 -6.08 19.05 -5.80
N MET A 235 -6.44 19.91 -4.84
CA MET A 235 -7.46 19.60 -3.82
C MET A 235 -8.84 19.37 -4.47
N ASP A 236 -9.19 20.17 -5.47
CA ASP A 236 -10.44 20.02 -6.21
C ASP A 236 -10.46 18.77 -7.08
N GLY A 237 -9.34 18.44 -7.75
CA GLY A 237 -9.16 17.20 -8.50
C GLY A 237 -9.39 15.95 -7.65
N TRP A 238 -9.10 15.99 -6.34
CA TRP A 238 -9.34 14.88 -5.42
C TRP A 238 -10.81 14.68 -5.03
N ARG A 239 -11.69 15.67 -5.20
CA ARG A 239 -13.10 15.57 -4.77
C ARG A 239 -13.81 14.38 -5.41
N LYS A 240 -13.62 14.17 -6.71
CA LYS A 240 -14.24 13.07 -7.46
C LYS A 240 -13.69 11.69 -7.06
N PRO A 241 -12.36 11.45 -7.02
CA PRO A 241 -11.79 10.23 -6.46
C PRO A 241 -12.29 9.92 -5.04
N ILE A 242 -12.27 10.89 -4.13
CA ILE A 242 -12.73 10.70 -2.74
C ILE A 242 -14.18 10.24 -2.72
N ALA A 243 -15.08 10.89 -3.47
CA ALA A 243 -16.48 10.49 -3.53
C ALA A 243 -16.68 9.04 -4.02
N ARG A 244 -15.88 8.58 -5.00
CA ARG A 244 -15.89 7.18 -5.46
C ARG A 244 -15.39 6.22 -4.39
N VAL A 245 -14.32 6.58 -3.68
CA VAL A 245 -13.76 5.76 -2.59
C VAL A 245 -14.74 5.64 -1.42
N GLU A 246 -15.38 6.74 -1.01
CA GLU A 246 -16.40 6.76 0.04
C GLU A 246 -17.59 5.85 -0.30
N LYS A 247 -18.02 5.83 -1.56
CA LYS A 247 -19.09 4.94 -2.04
C LYS A 247 -18.70 3.46 -1.89
N SER A 248 -17.44 3.11 -2.14
CA SER A 248 -16.95 1.73 -2.00
C SER A 248 -16.86 1.25 -0.55
N LYS A 249 -16.85 2.14 0.45
CA LYS A 249 -16.83 1.74 1.88
C LYS A 249 -18.05 0.91 2.28
N GLY A 250 -19.19 1.10 1.63
CA GLY A 250 -20.40 0.30 1.84
C GLY A 250 -20.22 -1.18 1.51
N ASN A 251 -19.15 -1.54 0.80
CA ASN A 251 -18.88 -2.91 0.36
C ASN A 251 -18.03 -3.72 1.37
N ILE A 252 -17.59 -3.14 2.50
CA ILE A 252 -16.95 -3.91 3.58
C ILE A 252 -18.04 -4.37 4.56
N ARG A 253 -18.01 -5.65 4.98
CA ARG A 253 -18.80 -6.07 6.13
C ARG A 253 -18.21 -5.47 7.39
N LYS A 254 -19.00 -4.66 8.11
CA LYS A 254 -18.70 -4.30 9.49
C LYS A 254 -18.67 -5.60 10.32
N ARG A 255 -17.47 -6.01 10.75
CA ARG A 255 -17.30 -7.10 11.70
C ARG A 255 -17.48 -6.58 13.12
#